data_AF-D3KCZ6-F1
#
_entry.id   AF-D3KCZ6-F1
#
_cell.length_a   1.000
_cell.length_b   1.000
_cell.length_c   1.000
_cell.angle_alpha   90.00
_cell.angle_beta   90.00
_cell.angle_gamma   90.00
#
_symmetry.space_group_name_H-M   'P 1'
#
loop_
_entity.id
_entity.type
_entity.pdbx_description
1 polymer ?
#
loop_
_entity_poly.entity_id
_entity_poly.type
_entity_poly.pdbx_seq_one_letter_code
_entity_poly.pdbx_strand_id
1 'polypeptide(L)'
;MTKFSELTEQTLTTAPHDPRFPNTNQTRYCYQSFVDFQRCKKKHNENYEACQYFKRVYTSICPHAWVEKWNGQVDAGTFAGRI
;
A
#
# COMPACT_ATOMS: atom_id res chain seq x y z
N MET A 1 -1.58 14.66 10.82
CA MET A 1 -1.49 15.40 9.55
C MET A 1 -0.23 16.23 9.60
N THR A 2 0.84 15.77 8.95
CA THR A 2 2.10 16.49 8.84
C THR A 2 1.85 17.79 8.08
N LYS A 3 2.27 18.92 8.67
CA LYS A 3 2.15 20.23 8.05
C LYS A 3 3.12 20.33 6.88
N PHE A 4 2.65 20.83 5.74
CA PHE A 4 3.44 20.99 4.52
C PHE A 4 4.72 21.84 4.71
N SER A 5 4.78 22.64 5.78
CA SER A 5 5.90 23.51 6.14
C SER A 5 7.13 22.80 6.74
N GLU A 6 7.07 21.49 7.01
CA GLU A 6 8.17 20.72 7.62
C GLU A 6 8.82 19.69 6.67
N LEU A 7 8.50 19.73 5.37
CA LEU A 7 9.13 18.85 4.37
C LEU A 7 10.54 19.36 4.03
N THR A 8 11.57 18.78 4.65
CA THR A 8 12.96 18.97 4.23
C THR A 8 13.26 18.11 3.00
N GLU A 9 14.23 18.51 2.17
CA GLU A 9 14.64 17.80 0.93
C GLU A 9 14.95 16.30 1.14
N GLN A 10 15.27 15.90 2.37
CA GLN A 10 15.54 14.51 2.77
C GLN A 10 14.29 13.68 3.14
N THR A 11 13.10 14.26 3.15
CA THR A 11 11.85 13.60 3.62
C THR A 11 10.85 13.28 2.51
N LEU A 12 11.04 13.82 1.31
CA LEU A 12 10.17 13.55 0.17
C LEU A 12 10.54 12.19 -0.46
N THR A 13 9.84 11.14 -0.03
CA THR A 13 10.04 9.78 -0.54
C THR A 13 8.75 9.22 -1.13
N THR A 14 8.88 8.36 -2.14
CA THR A 14 7.76 7.63 -2.77
C THR A 14 8.09 6.13 -2.82
N ALA A 15 7.20 5.33 -3.40
CA ALA A 15 7.43 3.91 -3.62
C ALA A 15 8.70 3.70 -4.49
N PRO A 16 9.64 2.82 -4.06
CA PRO A 16 10.84 2.54 -4.84
C PRO A 16 10.50 1.71 -6.09
N HIS A 17 11.41 1.66 -7.05
CA HIS A 17 11.30 0.74 -8.18
C HIS A 17 11.38 -0.72 -7.69
N ASP A 18 10.41 -1.54 -8.08
CA ASP A 18 10.39 -2.98 -7.78
C ASP A 18 10.70 -3.79 -9.05
N PRO A 19 11.85 -4.50 -9.12
CA PRO A 19 12.25 -5.29 -10.27
C PRO A 19 11.26 -6.39 -10.67
N ARG A 20 10.33 -6.78 -9.78
CA ARG A 20 9.25 -7.73 -10.09
C ARG A 20 8.20 -7.14 -11.04
N PHE A 21 8.12 -5.81 -11.10
CA PHE A 21 7.14 -5.07 -11.91
C PHE A 21 7.84 -4.03 -12.82
N PRO A 22 8.72 -4.45 -13.75
CA PRO A 22 9.55 -3.54 -14.54
C PRO A 22 8.80 -2.80 -15.66
N ASN A 23 7.62 -3.29 -16.04
CA ASN A 23 6.86 -2.78 -17.19
C ASN A 23 5.98 -1.58 -16.81
N THR A 24 5.51 -0.82 -17.80
CA THR A 24 4.63 0.34 -17.60
C THR A 24 3.33 0.01 -16.85
N ASN A 25 2.80 -1.21 -16.99
CA ASN A 25 1.59 -1.61 -16.27
C ASN A 25 1.88 -1.91 -14.79
N GLN A 26 1.67 -0.91 -13.93
CA GLN A 26 1.89 -0.98 -12.48
C GLN A 26 0.69 -1.49 -11.68
N THR A 27 -0.38 -1.97 -12.33
CA THR A 27 -1.59 -2.49 -11.68
C THR A 27 -1.27 -3.61 -10.70
N ARG A 28 -0.36 -4.54 -11.08
CA ARG A 28 0.04 -5.65 -10.22
C ARG A 28 0.90 -5.21 -9.04
N TYR A 29 1.73 -4.17 -9.20
CA TYR A 29 2.52 -3.62 -8.10
C TYR A 29 1.62 -3.02 -7.02
N CYS A 30 0.63 -2.21 -7.44
CA CYS A 30 -0.42 -1.69 -6.58
C CYS A 30 -1.17 -2.80 -5.84
N TYR A 31 -1.76 -3.73 -6.58
CA TYR A 31 -2.59 -4.79 -6.01
C TYR A 31 -1.81 -5.68 -5.05
N GLN A 32 -0.58 -6.09 -5.42
CA GLN A 32 0.24 -6.96 -4.58
C GLN A 32 0.63 -6.26 -3.27
N SER A 33 0.99 -4.98 -3.32
CA SER A 33 1.35 -4.20 -2.14
C SER A 33 0.17 -4.04 -1.17
N PHE A 34 -1.04 -3.85 -1.69
CA PHE A 34 -2.26 -3.83 -0.88
C PHE A 34 -2.50 -5.17 -0.18
N VAL A 35 -2.44 -6.28 -0.94
CA VAL A 35 -2.65 -7.63 -0.40
C VAL A 35 -1.58 -7.99 0.64
N ASP A 36 -0.31 -7.64 0.40
CA ASP A 36 0.79 -7.89 1.32
C ASP A 36 0.61 -7.10 2.62
N PHE A 37 0.12 -5.86 2.56
CA PHE A 37 -0.25 -5.11 3.76
C PHE A 37 -1.33 -5.84 4.57
N GLN A 38 -2.41 -6.31 3.94
CA GLN A 38 -3.49 -7.01 4.66
C GLN A 38 -3.02 -8.32 5.29
N ARG A 39 -2.19 -9.11 4.58
CA ARG A 39 -1.57 -10.32 5.12
C ARG A 39 -0.65 -10.02 6.30
N CYS A 40 0.17 -8.98 6.17
CA CYS A 40 1.10 -8.55 7.21
C CYS A 40 0.33 -8.09 8.47
N LYS A 41 -0.72 -7.29 8.28
CA LYS A 41 -1.63 -6.83 9.34
C LYS A 41 -2.28 -8.00 10.08
N LYS A 42 -2.70 -9.04 9.36
CA LYS A 42 -3.33 -10.24 9.94
C LYS A 42 -2.35 -11.14 10.70
N LYS A 43 -1.10 -11.27 10.23
CA LYS A 43 -0.08 -12.13 10.86
C LYS A 43 0.58 -11.48 12.07
N HIS A 44 0.87 -10.19 11.97
CA HIS A 44 1.54 -9.42 13.00
C HIS A 44 0.53 -8.47 13.63
N ASN A 45 0.60 -7.19 13.30
CA ASN A 45 -0.32 -6.13 13.67
C ASN A 45 -0.10 -4.97 12.69
N GLU A 46 -1.04 -4.02 12.61
CA GLU A 46 -0.92 -2.87 11.71
C GLU A 46 0.31 -1.99 11.99
N ASN A 47 0.74 -1.91 13.25
CA ASN A 47 1.86 -1.06 13.68
C ASN A 47 3.24 -1.70 13.50
N TYR A 48 3.32 -2.92 12.94
CA TYR A 48 4.61 -3.55 12.68
C TYR A 48 5.34 -2.79 11.57
N GLU A 49 6.60 -2.44 11.82
CA GLU A 49 7.41 -1.58 10.94
C GLU A 49 7.47 -2.11 9.51
N ALA A 50 7.64 -3.42 9.32
CA ALA A 50 7.66 -4.01 7.98
C ALA A 50 6.31 -3.92 7.26
N CYS A 51 5.18 -3.88 7.98
CA CYS A 51 3.87 -3.67 7.37
C CYS A 51 3.70 -2.22 6.90
N GLN A 52 4.33 -1.26 7.58
CA GLN A 52 4.29 0.16 7.19
C GLN A 52 4.95 0.40 5.82
N TYR A 53 5.94 -0.40 5.46
CA TYR A 53 6.52 -0.38 4.11
C TYR A 53 5.43 -0.62 3.05
N PHE A 54 4.66 -1.70 3.15
CA PHE A 54 3.58 -2.01 2.21
C PHE A 54 2.49 -0.94 2.24
N LYS A 55 2.17 -0.41 3.43
CA LYS A 55 1.21 0.68 3.59
C LYS A 55 1.63 1.92 2.79
N ARG A 56 2.88 2.35 2.93
CA ARG A 56 3.44 3.47 2.18
C ARG A 56 3.43 3.18 0.67
N VAL A 57 3.83 1.98 0.25
CA VAL A 57 3.90 1.64 -1.17
C VAL A 57 2.52 1.70 -1.83
N TYR A 58 1.51 0.98 -1.31
CA TYR A 58 0.20 0.96 -1.97
C TYR A 58 -0.48 2.34 -1.91
N THR A 59 -0.27 3.13 -0.85
CA THR A 59 -0.82 4.49 -0.77
C THR A 59 -0.17 5.45 -1.77
N SER A 60 1.09 5.25 -2.15
CA SER A 60 1.77 6.04 -3.17
C SER A 60 1.35 5.68 -4.61
N ILE A 61 1.08 4.41 -4.90
CA ILE A 61 0.92 3.93 -6.29
C ILE A 61 -0.51 3.59 -6.69
N CYS A 62 -1.39 3.28 -5.73
CA CYS A 62 -2.75 2.87 -6.04
C CYS A 62 -3.69 4.07 -6.20
N PRO A 63 -4.62 4.03 -7.17
CA PRO A 63 -5.72 4.98 -7.19
C PRO A 63 -6.57 4.90 -5.91
N HIS A 64 -6.90 6.03 -5.30
CA HIS A 64 -7.70 6.07 -4.07
C HIS A 64 -9.04 5.32 -4.19
N ALA A 65 -9.73 5.47 -5.32
CA ALA A 65 -10.99 4.78 -5.59
C ALA A 65 -10.87 3.24 -5.55
N TRP A 66 -9.71 2.69 -5.91
CA TRP A 66 -9.48 1.24 -5.82
C TRP A 66 -9.27 0.81 -4.38
N VAL A 67 -8.46 1.56 -3.63
CA VAL A 67 -8.17 1.30 -2.22
C VAL A 67 -9.45 1.37 -1.38
N GLU A 68 -10.28 2.40 -1.57
CA GLU A 68 -11.57 2.54 -0.88
C GLU A 68 -12.50 1.35 -1.16
N LYS A 69 -12.63 0.97 -2.44
CA LYS A 69 -13.44 -0.18 -2.84
C LYS A 69 -12.93 -1.48 -2.23
N TRP A 70 -11.62 -1.73 -2.27
CA TRP A 70 -11.05 -2.95 -1.70
C TRP A 70 -11.16 -2.98 -0.18
N ASN A 71 -10.96 -1.85 0.51
CA ASN A 71 -11.19 -1.76 1.95
C ASN A 71 -12.64 -2.13 2.30
N GLY A 72 -13.63 -1.57 1.59
CA GLY A 72 -15.03 -1.93 1.79
C GLY A 72 -15.31 -3.42 1.53
N GLN A 73 -14.66 -4.03 0.53
CA GLN A 73 -14.76 -5.46 0.27
C GLN A 73 -14.10 -6.31 1.37
N VAL A 74 -12.98 -5.87 1.93
CA VAL A 74 -12.30 -6.54 3.05
C VAL A 74 -13.17 -6.50 4.30
N ASP A 75 -13.72 -5.33 4.64
CA ASP A 75 -14.59 -5.15 5.79
C ASP A 75 -15.90 -5.96 5.65
N ALA A 76 -16.44 -6.06 4.44
CA ALA A 76 -17.61 -6.88 4.13
C ALA A 76 -17.29 -8.39 3.98
N GLY A 77 -16.03 -8.81 4.04
CA GLY A 77 -15.62 -10.21 3.83
C GLY A 77 -15.84 -10.74 2.41
N THR A 78 -15.98 -9.85 1.41
CA THR A 78 -16.24 -10.20 0.00
C THR A 78 -15.04 -9.98 -0.93
N PHE A 79 -13.87 -9.66 -0.36
CA PHE A 79 -12.65 -9.46 -1.14
C PHE A 79 -12.19 -10.76 -1.82
N ALA A 80 -11.97 -10.70 -3.14
CA ALA A 80 -11.64 -11.89 -3.94
C ALA A 80 -10.19 -12.40 -3.74
N GLY A 81 -9.30 -11.55 -3.22
CA GLY A 81 -7.91 -11.91 -2.97
C GLY A 81 -7.73 -12.70 -1.68
N ARG A 82 -6.71 -13.58 -1.65
CA ARG A 82 -6.35 -14.34 -0.44
C ARG A 82 -5.55 -13.47 0.53
N ILE A 83 -6.17 -13.08 1.66
CA ILE A 83 -5.60 -12.24 2.72
C ILE A 83 -5.64 -12.90 4.11
#